data_AF-A0A4Q6B4S2-F1
#
_entry.id   AF-A0A4Q6B4S2-F1
#
_cell.length_a   1.000
_cell.length_b   1.000
_cell.length_c   1.000
_cell.angle_alpha   90.00
_cell.angle_beta   90.00
_cell.angle_gamma   90.00
#
_symmetry.space_group_name_H-M   'P 1'
#
loop_
_entity.id
_entity.type
_entity.pdbx_description
1 polymer ?
#
loop_
_entity_poly.entity_id
_entity_poly.type
_entity_poly.pdbx_seq_one_letter_code
_entity_poly.pdbx_strand_id
1 'polypeptide(L)'
;ALEEYGLMHVKLYEDIAKHGRIATTYGYPVKVEGRYVMDPSPTPKFDNPKMHMSEALQLFGAGREKRIYAVPPYTEVVSLDFEDYPFEIQHFAEPCALCGAEGVYLDEVILDDKGGHMFVCSDTDNCEERRAEGHRGALAGHALEAAE
;
A
#
# COMPACT_ATOMS: atom_id res chain seq x y z
N ALA A 1 -3.81 -18.52 -19.43
CA ALA A 1 -3.67 -19.24 -20.71
C ALA A 1 -4.29 -18.48 -21.88
N LEU A 2 -5.48 -17.87 -21.71
CA LEU A 2 -6.21 -17.17 -22.77
C LEU A 2 -6.33 -15.64 -22.56
N GLU A 3 -5.62 -15.07 -21.58
CA GLU A 3 -5.68 -13.63 -21.24
C GLU A 3 -7.09 -13.09 -20.96
N GLU A 4 -7.98 -13.96 -20.48
CA GLU A 4 -9.37 -13.64 -20.13
C GLU A 4 -9.47 -12.93 -18.78
N TYR A 5 -9.03 -11.67 -18.73
CA TYR A 5 -9.03 -10.85 -17.51
C TYR A 5 -10.28 -9.98 -17.33
N GLY A 6 -11.32 -10.18 -18.16
CA GLY A 6 -12.55 -9.39 -18.13
C GLY A 6 -13.27 -9.44 -16.78
N LEU A 7 -13.26 -10.59 -16.10
CA LEU A 7 -13.88 -10.75 -14.77
C LEU A 7 -13.27 -9.83 -13.71
N MET A 8 -11.96 -9.54 -13.81
CA MET A 8 -11.31 -8.62 -12.88
C MET A 8 -11.80 -7.19 -13.07
N HIS A 9 -11.97 -6.76 -14.32
CA HIS A 9 -12.53 -5.45 -14.63
C HIS A 9 -13.99 -5.34 -14.17
N VAL A 10 -14.81 -6.37 -14.38
CA VAL A 10 -16.20 -6.40 -13.87
C VAL A 10 -16.23 -6.22 -12.36
N LYS A 11 -15.37 -6.94 -11.62
CA LYS A 11 -15.28 -6.80 -10.16
C LYS A 11 -14.96 -5.37 -9.72
N LEU A 12 -13.95 -4.75 -10.35
CA LEU A 12 -13.56 -3.37 -10.00
C LEU A 12 -14.69 -2.38 -10.32
N TYR A 13 -15.41 -2.59 -11.42
CA TYR A 13 -16.54 -1.74 -11.79
C TYR A 13 -17.75 -1.91 -10.86
N GLU A 14 -18.00 -3.12 -10.35
CA GLU A 14 -19.03 -3.34 -9.34
C GLU A 14 -18.77 -2.56 -8.04
N ASP A 15 -17.50 -2.46 -7.62
CA ASP A 15 -17.12 -1.64 -6.46
C ASP A 15 -17.47 -0.16 -6.72
N ILE A 16 -17.13 0.35 -7.91
CA ILE A 16 -17.43 1.72 -8.34
C ILE A 16 -18.95 1.96 -8.34
N ALA A 17 -19.73 1.07 -8.94
CA ALA A 17 -21.19 1.22 -9.01
C ALA A 17 -21.85 1.22 -7.62
N LYS A 18 -21.30 0.49 -6.64
CA LYS A 18 -21.83 0.41 -5.27
C LYS A 18 -21.36 1.53 -4.36
N HIS A 19 -20.11 1.98 -4.50
CA HIS A 19 -19.44 2.84 -3.53
C HIS A 19 -18.92 4.16 -4.10
N GLY A 20 -19.06 4.39 -5.41
CA GLY A 20 -18.50 5.54 -6.12
C GLY A 20 -16.97 5.51 -6.27
N ARG A 21 -16.32 4.45 -5.77
CA ARG A 21 -14.87 4.25 -5.78
C ARG A 21 -14.55 2.76 -5.74
N ILE A 22 -13.35 2.40 -6.17
CA ILE A 22 -12.84 1.03 -6.03
C ILE A 22 -12.59 0.73 -4.54
N ALA A 23 -13.20 -0.33 -4.02
CA ALA A 23 -13.15 -0.69 -2.60
C ALA A 23 -11.90 -1.50 -2.22
N THR A 24 -11.17 -2.02 -3.20
CA THR A 24 -9.94 -2.79 -3.01
C THR A 24 -8.83 -1.87 -2.49
N THR A 25 -8.38 -2.07 -1.24
CA THR A 25 -7.36 -1.21 -0.58
C THR A 25 -5.98 -1.86 -0.47
N TYR A 26 -5.91 -3.19 -0.54
CA TYR A 26 -4.69 -4.01 -0.53
C TYR A 26 -4.83 -5.17 -1.52
N GLY A 27 -3.72 -5.79 -1.93
CA GLY A 27 -3.75 -6.85 -2.96
C GLY A 27 -4.35 -6.37 -4.28
N TYR A 28 -4.09 -5.10 -4.61
CA TYR A 28 -4.73 -4.45 -5.74
C TYR A 28 -4.13 -4.97 -7.06
N PRO A 29 -4.93 -5.51 -8.00
CA PRO A 29 -4.41 -6.23 -9.16
C PRO A 29 -3.56 -5.33 -10.06
N VAL A 30 -2.43 -5.87 -10.52
CA VAL A 30 -1.52 -5.21 -11.47
C VAL A 30 -1.39 -6.02 -12.75
N LYS A 31 -1.14 -5.35 -13.87
CA LYS A 31 -0.77 -5.94 -15.15
C LYS A 31 0.75 -5.85 -15.30
N VAL A 32 1.39 -7.00 -15.45
CA VAL A 32 2.85 -7.14 -15.58
C VAL A 32 3.19 -7.41 -17.04
N GLU A 33 4.14 -6.64 -17.58
CA GLU A 33 4.67 -6.73 -18.95
C GLU A 33 3.55 -6.74 -20.01
N GLY A 34 2.57 -5.85 -19.82
CA GLY A 34 1.41 -5.72 -20.71
C GLY A 34 0.52 -6.96 -20.82
N ARG A 35 0.78 -8.03 -20.05
CA ARG A 35 0.22 -9.36 -20.31
C ARG A 35 -0.44 -10.00 -19.10
N TYR A 36 0.31 -10.30 -18.05
CA TYR A 36 -0.22 -11.09 -16.93
C TYR A 36 -0.87 -10.18 -15.89
N VAL A 37 -2.14 -10.41 -15.57
CA VAL A 37 -2.71 -9.88 -14.32
C VAL A 37 -2.17 -10.68 -13.14
N MET A 38 -1.62 -9.97 -12.17
CA MET A 38 -0.91 -10.49 -11.01
C MET A 38 -1.48 -9.89 -9.73
N ASP A 39 -1.55 -10.72 -8.68
CA ASP A 39 -1.76 -10.30 -7.30
C ASP A 39 -0.40 -9.85 -6.72
N PRO A 40 -0.24 -8.60 -6.27
CA PRO A 40 1.04 -8.10 -5.76
C PRO A 40 1.31 -8.50 -4.30
N SER A 41 0.67 -9.56 -3.80
CA SER A 41 0.56 -9.92 -2.36
C SER A 41 -0.31 -8.92 -1.58
N PRO A 42 -0.60 -9.12 -0.28
CA PRO A 42 -1.48 -8.23 0.48
C PRO A 42 -0.80 -6.90 0.86
N THR A 43 0.05 -6.36 -0.02
CA THR A 43 0.57 -5.00 0.11
C THR A 43 -0.55 -3.98 -0.11
N PRO A 44 -0.51 -2.83 0.57
CA PRO A 44 -1.47 -1.76 0.30
C PRO A 44 -1.30 -1.26 -1.13
N LYS A 45 -2.38 -0.82 -1.78
CA LYS A 45 -2.28 -0.25 -3.14
C LYS A 45 -1.32 0.94 -3.21
N PHE A 46 -1.08 1.63 -2.09
CA PHE A 46 -0.03 2.63 -1.92
C PHE A 46 1.34 2.17 -2.42
N ASP A 47 1.67 0.88 -2.28
CA ASP A 47 2.96 0.34 -2.68
C ASP A 47 3.04 -0.10 -4.14
N ASN A 48 1.91 -0.27 -4.85
CA ASN A 48 1.91 -0.72 -6.25
C ASN A 48 2.83 0.11 -7.17
N PRO A 49 2.86 1.46 -7.09
CA PRO A 49 3.74 2.26 -7.93
C PRO A 49 5.24 1.94 -7.74
N LYS A 50 5.65 1.45 -6.56
CA LYS A 50 7.06 1.09 -6.27
C LYS A 50 7.50 -0.15 -7.05
N MET A 51 6.56 -0.96 -7.55
CA MET A 51 6.86 -2.16 -8.33
C MET A 51 7.21 -1.84 -9.79
N HIS A 52 6.72 -0.72 -10.31
CA HIS A 52 6.92 -0.31 -11.70
C HIS A 52 8.38 0.07 -11.95
N MET A 53 9.03 -0.59 -12.91
CA MET A 53 10.42 -0.32 -13.28
C MET A 53 11.42 -0.41 -12.11
N SER A 54 11.07 -1.16 -11.05
CA SER A 54 11.93 -1.38 -9.89
C SER A 54 13.25 -2.02 -10.32
N GLU A 55 14.37 -1.55 -9.76
CA GLU A 55 15.69 -2.16 -10.00
C GLU A 55 15.87 -3.51 -9.30
N ALA A 56 15.04 -3.79 -8.29
CA ALA A 56 15.10 -5.01 -7.50
C ALA A 56 14.33 -6.16 -8.18
N LEU A 57 14.85 -7.38 -8.02
CA LEU A 57 14.10 -8.60 -8.34
C LEU A 57 13.03 -8.81 -7.28
N GLN A 58 11.77 -8.91 -7.69
CA GLN A 58 10.64 -9.17 -6.79
C GLN A 58 10.23 -10.64 -6.93
N LEU A 59 10.20 -11.36 -5.80
CA LEU A 59 9.82 -12.77 -5.72
C LEU A 59 8.61 -12.95 -4.82
N PHE A 60 7.61 -13.70 -5.30
CA PHE A 60 6.36 -13.93 -4.60
C PHE A 60 6.14 -15.43 -4.42
N GLY A 61 5.82 -15.85 -3.19
CA GLY A 61 5.59 -17.25 -2.84
C GLY A 61 4.27 -17.42 -2.09
N ALA A 62 3.37 -18.23 -2.64
CA ALA A 62 2.13 -18.64 -2.00
C ALA A 62 2.25 -20.12 -1.61
N GLY A 63 2.73 -20.39 -0.39
CA GLY A 63 3.13 -21.72 0.06
C GLY A 63 1.97 -22.72 0.13
N ARG A 64 0.82 -22.31 0.69
CA ARG A 64 -0.37 -23.16 0.81
C ARG A 64 -0.97 -23.51 -0.55
N GLU A 65 -0.89 -22.56 -1.48
CA GLU A 65 -1.44 -22.62 -2.84
C GLU A 65 -0.44 -23.26 -3.82
N LYS A 66 0.80 -23.46 -3.38
CA LYS A 66 1.93 -24.00 -4.18
C LYS A 66 2.12 -23.21 -5.48
N ARG A 67 2.33 -21.90 -5.36
CA ARG A 67 2.63 -21.01 -6.47
C ARG A 67 3.85 -20.16 -6.15
N ILE A 68 4.68 -19.95 -7.17
CA ILE A 68 5.81 -19.02 -7.15
C ILE A 68 5.71 -18.19 -8.42
N TYR A 69 5.91 -16.89 -8.30
CA TYR A 69 5.95 -15.94 -9.41
C TYR A 69 6.95 -14.83 -9.10
N ALA A 70 7.36 -14.10 -10.13
CA ALA A 70 8.40 -13.08 -10.02
C ALA A 70 8.14 -11.92 -10.97
N VAL A 71 8.61 -10.74 -10.57
CA VAL A 71 8.73 -9.57 -11.44
C VAL A 71 10.22 -9.25 -11.55
N PRO A 72 10.84 -9.44 -12.74
CA PRO A 72 12.24 -9.08 -12.96
C PRO A 72 12.50 -7.57 -12.77
N PRO A 73 13.75 -7.16 -12.54
CA PRO A 73 14.13 -5.75 -12.58
C PRO A 73 13.68 -5.06 -13.87
N TYR A 74 13.32 -3.78 -13.77
CA TYR A 74 12.94 -2.91 -14.90
C TYR A 74 11.77 -3.45 -15.73
N THR A 75 10.83 -4.14 -15.09
CA THR A 75 9.62 -4.67 -15.73
C THR A 75 8.47 -3.66 -15.63
N GLU A 76 7.66 -3.57 -16.67
CA GLU A 76 6.45 -2.75 -16.64
C GLU A 76 5.42 -3.38 -15.69
N VAL A 77 5.01 -2.63 -14.66
CA VAL A 77 3.91 -3.02 -13.76
C VAL A 77 2.92 -1.86 -13.68
N VAL A 78 1.66 -2.11 -14.05
CA VAL A 78 0.62 -1.07 -14.08
C VAL A 78 -0.61 -1.56 -13.30
N SER A 79 -1.06 -0.80 -12.30
CA SER A 79 -2.30 -1.11 -11.58
C SER A 79 -3.51 -1.04 -12.51
N LEU A 80 -4.43 -2.00 -12.41
CA LEU A 80 -5.66 -1.97 -13.22
C LEU A 80 -6.55 -0.78 -12.83
N ASP A 81 -6.99 0.01 -13.79
CA ASP A 81 -7.91 1.13 -13.57
C ASP A 81 -8.86 1.31 -14.77
N PHE A 82 -9.61 2.40 -14.76
CA PHE A 82 -10.46 2.80 -15.88
C PHE A 82 -10.13 4.25 -16.26
N GLU A 83 -10.36 4.63 -17.52
CA GLU A 83 -10.14 6.01 -17.98
C GLU A 83 -10.93 7.03 -17.12
N ASP A 84 -12.17 6.70 -16.74
CA ASP A 84 -13.02 7.55 -15.90
C ASP A 84 -12.75 7.40 -14.39
N TYR A 85 -11.98 6.37 -13.98
CA TYR A 85 -11.66 6.06 -12.59
C TYR A 85 -10.18 5.64 -12.49
N PRO A 86 -9.25 6.61 -12.59
CA PRO A 86 -7.83 6.32 -12.59
C PRO A 86 -7.37 5.74 -11.25
N PHE A 87 -6.24 5.03 -11.27
CA PHE A 87 -5.64 4.50 -10.06
C PHE A 87 -5.22 5.63 -9.09
N GLU A 88 -5.64 5.51 -7.83
CA GLU A 88 -5.26 6.44 -6.75
C GLU A 88 -4.70 5.69 -5.55
N ILE A 89 -3.65 6.24 -4.94
CA ILE A 89 -3.08 5.76 -3.67
C ILE A 89 -3.80 6.34 -2.46
N GLN A 90 -3.59 5.74 -1.29
CA GLN A 90 -4.03 6.30 -0.03
C GLN A 90 -3.34 7.64 0.25
N HIS A 91 -4.10 8.59 0.79
CA HIS A 91 -3.62 9.87 1.26
C HIS A 91 -3.94 10.01 2.75
N PHE A 92 -3.00 10.53 3.51
CA PHE A 92 -3.15 10.79 4.93
C PHE A 92 -3.19 12.30 5.15
N ALA A 93 -4.12 12.76 6.00
CA ALA A 93 -4.27 14.19 6.31
C ALA A 93 -3.15 14.70 7.23
N GLU A 94 -2.57 13.80 8.02
CA GLU A 94 -1.54 14.11 9.01
C GLU A 94 -0.21 13.48 8.62
N PRO A 95 0.93 14.14 8.90
CA PRO A 95 2.24 13.52 8.81
C PRO A 95 2.43 12.48 9.93
N CYS A 96 3.47 11.65 9.81
CA CYS A 96 3.88 10.76 10.90
C CYS A 96 4.10 11.55 12.20
N ALA A 97 3.40 11.18 13.25
CA ALA A 97 3.45 11.85 14.54
C ALA A 97 4.81 11.70 15.24
N LEU A 98 5.64 10.72 14.87
CA LEU A 98 6.96 10.49 15.46
C LEU A 98 8.09 11.22 14.72
N CYS A 99 8.16 11.09 13.39
CA CYS A 99 9.26 11.62 12.59
C CYS A 99 8.86 12.74 11.62
N GLY A 100 7.56 13.09 11.53
CA GLY A 100 7.07 14.15 10.65
C GLY A 100 7.13 13.82 9.16
N ALA A 101 7.25 12.55 8.77
CA ALA A 101 7.22 12.14 7.36
C ALA A 101 5.84 12.35 6.74
N GLU A 102 5.83 12.89 5.51
CA GLU A 102 4.67 12.96 4.62
C GLU A 102 4.89 12.06 3.41
N GLY A 103 3.82 11.69 2.70
CA GLY A 103 3.93 10.85 1.50
C GLY A 103 4.43 9.42 1.78
N VAL A 104 4.21 8.93 3.00
CA VAL A 104 4.52 7.57 3.44
C VAL A 104 3.24 6.87 3.87
N TYR A 105 3.25 5.54 3.89
CA TYR A 105 2.13 4.78 4.45
C TYR A 105 2.13 4.89 5.97
N LEU A 106 0.98 5.25 6.55
CA LEU A 106 0.84 5.44 7.99
C LEU A 106 -0.10 4.40 8.60
N ASP A 107 0.30 3.90 9.76
CA ASP A 107 -0.53 3.10 10.66
C ASP A 107 -1.22 4.03 11.67
N GLU A 108 -2.49 3.76 11.94
CA GLU A 108 -3.25 4.43 12.99
C GLU A 108 -3.06 3.67 14.31
N VAL A 109 -2.61 4.37 15.34
CA VAL A 109 -2.43 3.83 16.69
C VAL A 109 -3.42 4.52 17.62
N ILE A 110 -4.32 3.74 18.22
CA ILE A 110 -5.25 4.23 19.24
C ILE A 110 -4.49 4.41 20.56
N LEU A 111 -4.59 5.62 21.13
CA LEU A 111 -3.85 6.01 22.34
C LEU A 111 -4.69 5.88 23.61
N ASP A 112 -6.01 6.05 23.51
CA ASP A 112 -6.93 6.00 24.65
C ASP A 112 -8.35 5.59 24.25
N ASP A 113 -9.19 5.32 25.26
CA ASP A 113 -10.62 4.98 25.10
C ASP A 113 -11.53 6.21 24.87
N LYS A 114 -10.95 7.41 24.74
CA LYS A 114 -11.65 8.69 24.55
C LYS A 114 -11.52 9.22 23.11
N GLY A 115 -10.96 8.42 22.21
CA GLY A 115 -10.81 8.73 20.79
C GLY A 115 -9.46 9.36 20.41
N GLY A 116 -8.52 9.43 21.34
CA GLY A 116 -7.14 9.81 21.06
C GLY A 116 -6.47 8.76 20.16
N HIS A 117 -5.84 9.23 19.09
CA HIS A 117 -5.09 8.39 18.16
C HIS A 117 -3.90 9.17 17.59
N MET A 118 -3.00 8.46 16.93
CA MET A 118 -1.91 9.05 16.16
C MET A 118 -1.66 8.26 14.88
N PHE A 119 -1.18 8.94 13.84
CA PHE A 119 -0.70 8.30 12.61
C PHE A 119 0.83 8.21 12.64
N VAL A 120 1.39 7.03 12.42
CA VAL A 120 2.85 6.81 12.45
C VAL A 120 3.31 6.02 11.22
N CYS A 121 4.56 6.19 10.80
CA CYS A 121 5.12 5.40 9.70
C CYS A 121 4.94 3.90 9.95
N SER A 122 4.37 3.20 8.96
CA SER A 122 4.30 1.74 8.98
C SER A 122 5.69 1.12 8.77
N ASP A 123 6.52 1.74 7.93
CA ASP A 123 7.94 1.42 7.82
C ASP A 123 8.71 2.02 9.01
N THR A 124 9.00 1.17 10.00
CA THR A 124 9.72 1.56 11.21
C THR A 124 11.18 1.86 10.96
N ASP A 125 11.83 1.22 9.98
CA ASP A 125 13.25 1.42 9.67
C ASP A 125 13.47 2.84 9.12
N ASN A 126 12.70 3.23 8.10
CA ASN A 126 12.69 4.60 7.59
C ASN A 126 12.30 5.62 8.68
N CYS A 127 11.39 5.26 9.60
CA CYS A 127 11.02 6.14 10.70
C CYS A 127 12.17 6.35 11.70
N GLU A 128 12.91 5.29 12.03
CA GLU A 128 14.05 5.32 12.94
C GLU A 128 15.22 6.11 12.36
N GLU A 129 15.56 5.89 11.09
CA GLU A 129 16.61 6.64 10.37
C GLU A 129 16.31 8.14 10.41
N ARG A 130 15.10 8.54 10.01
CA ARG A 130 14.68 9.95 10.04
C ARG A 130 14.75 10.55 11.45
N ARG A 131 14.38 9.79 12.48
CA ARG A 131 14.47 10.26 13.87
C ARG A 131 15.93 10.41 14.32
N ALA A 132 16.82 9.52 13.89
CA ALA A 132 18.25 9.62 14.16
C ALA A 132 18.89 10.83 13.47
N GLU A 133 18.40 11.19 12.28
CA GLU A 133 18.76 12.43 11.56
C GLU A 133 18.16 13.70 12.19
N GLY A 134 17.34 13.54 13.25
CA GLY A 134 16.78 14.65 14.02
C GLY A 134 15.39 15.11 13.56
N HIS A 135 14.75 14.41 12.64
CA HIS A 135 13.35 14.69 12.28
C HIS A 135 12.41 14.38 13.44
N ARG A 136 11.42 15.26 13.67
CA ARG A 136 10.48 15.17 14.78
C ARG A 136 9.06 15.49 14.30
N GLY A 137 8.13 14.59 14.58
CA GLY A 137 6.69 14.83 14.42
C GLY A 137 6.05 15.46 15.67
N ALA A 138 4.75 15.74 15.60
CA ALA A 138 4.00 16.43 16.65
C ALA A 138 4.02 15.70 18.02
N LEU A 139 4.16 14.38 18.02
CA LEU A 139 4.21 13.52 19.19
C LEU A 139 5.59 12.89 19.40
N ALA A 140 6.65 13.49 18.85
CA ALA A 140 8.02 13.03 19.03
C ALA A 140 8.45 13.11 20.51
N GLY A 141 8.36 11.97 21.22
CA GLY A 141 8.63 11.86 22.66
C GLY A 141 7.40 11.60 23.52
N HIS A 142 6.23 11.34 22.91
CA HIS A 142 5.05 10.88 23.63
C HIS A 142 5.36 9.59 24.40
N ALA A 143 5.22 9.63 25.72
CA ALA A 143 5.30 8.45 26.56
C ALA A 143 3.92 7.79 26.58
N LEU A 144 3.83 6.50 26.25
CA LEU A 144 2.60 5.74 26.49
C LEU A 144 2.39 5.69 28.01
N GLU A 145 1.25 6.18 28.49
CA GLU A 145 0.83 5.91 29.86
C GLU A 145 0.70 4.39 30.00
N ALA A 146 1.34 3.82 31.01
CA ALA A 146 1.26 2.38 31.24
C ALA A 146 -0.20 2.01 31.51
N ALA A 147 -0.73 1.03 30.77
CA ALA A 147 -2.06 0.51 31.03
C ALA A 147 -2.12 -0.03 32.46
N GLU A 148 -3.02 0.52 33.27
CA GLU A 148 -3.31 0.08 34.65
C GLU A 148 -4.05 -1.27 34.67
#